data_AF-A0A661RDT4-F1
#
_entry.id   AF-A0A661RDT4-F1
#
_cell.length_a   1.000
_cell.length_b   1.000
_cell.length_c   1.000
_cell.angle_alpha   90.00
_cell.angle_beta   90.00
_cell.angle_gamma   90.00
#
_symmetry.space_group_name_H-M   'P 1'
#
loop_
_entity.id
_entity.type
_entity.pdbx_description
1 polymer ?
#
loop_
_entity_poly.entity_id
_entity_poly.type
_entity_poly.pdbx_seq_one_letter_code
_entity_poly.pdbx_strand_id
1 'polypeptide(L)' 'MINRYFLKKIRILDFYSIQYPCKFGGIGSSYIEYVLVMEEISKAYCSIAGHISANNLCAGTINHFGTLEQKKK' A
#
# COMPACT_ATOMS: atom_id res chain seq x y z
N MET A 1 4.20 -18.14 -7.11
CA MET A 1 3.33 -17.18 -7.84
C MET A 1 2.22 -16.72 -6.90
N ILE A 2 1.97 -15.41 -6.76
CA ILE A 2 0.93 -14.90 -5.85
C ILE A 2 -0.46 -15.31 -6.35
N ASN A 3 -1.25 -15.93 -5.47
CA ASN A 3 -2.62 -16.35 -5.80
C ASN A 3 -3.56 -15.14 -5.87
N ARG A 4 -4.42 -15.09 -6.90
CA ARG A 4 -5.46 -14.04 -7.09
C ARG A 4 -6.39 -13.88 -5.88
N TYR A 5 -6.60 -14.93 -5.11
CA TYR A 5 -7.34 -14.88 -3.84
C TYR A 5 -6.76 -13.83 -2.88
N PHE A 6 -5.44 -13.86 -2.66
CA PHE A 6 -4.78 -12.91 -1.76
C PHE A 6 -4.83 -11.49 -2.32
N LEU A 7 -4.66 -11.31 -3.63
CA LEU A 7 -4.78 -9.99 -4.27
C LEU A 7 -6.15 -9.35 -4.04
N LYS A 8 -7.23 -10.13 -4.10
CA LYS A 8 -8.58 -9.64 -3.78
C LYS A 8 -8.70 -9.21 -2.32
N LYS A 9 -8.16 -10.00 -1.39
CA LYS A 9 -8.18 -9.69 0.05
C LYS A 9 -7.41 -8.40 0.37
N ILE A 10 -6.21 -8.24 -0.16
CA ILE A 10 -5.37 -7.04 0.03
C ILE A 10 -6.09 -5.79 -0.48
N ARG A 11 -6.81 -5.89 -1.62
CA ARG A 11 -7.60 -4.78 -2.16
C ARG A 11 -8.79 -4.40 -1.26
N ILE A 12 -9.49 -5.39 -0.68
CA ILE A 12 -10.63 -5.12 0.20
C ILE A 12 -10.19 -4.49 1.52
N LEU A 13 -8.96 -4.77 1.95
CA LEU A 13 -8.36 -4.22 3.18
C LEU A 13 -7.63 -2.88 2.96
N ASP A 14 -7.61 -2.36 1.73
CA ASP A 14 -6.91 -1.11 1.35
C ASP A 14 -5.41 -1.07 1.71
N PHE A 15 -4.76 -2.24 1.77
CA PHE A 15 -3.36 -2.35 2.18
C PHE A 15 -2.34 -1.75 1.20
N TYR A 16 -2.76 -1.39 -0.02
CA TYR A 16 -1.90 -0.70 -0.99
C TYR A 16 -1.69 0.78 -0.67
N SER A 17 -2.52 1.38 0.19
CA SER A 17 -2.55 2.82 0.41
C SER A 17 -2.65 3.21 1.89
N ILE A 18 -2.11 2.39 2.77
CA ILE A 18 -2.18 2.52 4.25
C ILE A 18 -1.79 3.92 4.70
N GLN A 19 -0.62 4.39 4.28
CA GLN A 19 -0.04 5.63 4.76
C GLN A 19 -0.36 6.86 3.89
N TYR A 20 -1.22 6.71 2.88
CA TYR A 20 -1.58 7.82 2.01
C TYR A 20 -2.80 8.57 2.53
N PRO A 21 -2.90 9.90 2.30
CA PRO A 21 -4.02 10.70 2.80
C PRO A 21 -5.39 10.24 2.27
N CYS A 22 -6.42 10.28 3.12
CA CYS A 22 -7.80 9.93 2.73
C CYS A 22 -8.33 10.75 1.55
N LYS A 23 -7.92 12.02 1.43
CA LYS A 23 -8.29 12.90 0.30
C LYS A 23 -7.83 12.40 -1.08
N PHE A 24 -6.92 11.43 -1.13
CA PHE A 24 -6.43 10.77 -2.34
C PHE A 24 -6.79 9.28 -2.37
N GLY A 25 -7.75 8.83 -1.55
CA GLY A 25 -8.18 7.43 -1.50
C GLY A 25 -7.27 6.49 -0.69
N GLY A 26 -6.39 7.03 0.16
CA GLY A 26 -5.64 6.22 1.12
C GLY A 26 -6.38 6.03 2.45
N ILE A 27 -5.84 5.16 3.31
CA ILE A 27 -6.40 4.93 4.65
C ILE A 27 -6.14 6.13 5.59
N GLY A 28 -5.08 6.90 5.34
CA GLY A 28 -4.69 8.05 6.17
C GLY A 28 -3.90 7.69 7.43
N SER A 29 -3.34 6.48 7.49
CA SER A 29 -2.46 6.06 8.58
C SER A 29 -1.07 6.71 8.46
N SER A 30 -0.25 6.58 9.49
CA SER A 30 1.17 6.89 9.45
C SER A 30 1.98 5.79 8.75
N TYR A 31 3.23 6.13 8.43
CA TYR A 31 4.19 5.17 7.90
C TYR A 31 4.55 4.06 8.90
N ILE A 32 4.39 4.31 10.21
CA ILE A 32 4.65 3.30 11.25
C ILE A 32 3.61 2.18 11.18
N GLU A 33 2.32 2.50 11.05
CA GLU A 33 1.32 1.44 10.90
C GLU A 33 1.49 0.67 9.57
N TYR A 34 1.91 1.35 8.50
CA TYR A 34 2.32 0.65 7.27
C TYR A 34 3.41 -0.39 7.57
N VAL A 35 4.51 0.00 8.23
CA VAL A 35 5.60 -0.93 8.57
C VAL A 35 5.12 -2.09 9.43
N LEU A 36 4.26 -1.84 10.42
CA LEU A 36 3.70 -2.90 11.26
C LEU A 36 2.87 -3.91 10.45
N VAL A 37 2.03 -3.43 9.53
CA VAL A 37 1.27 -4.32 8.62
C VAL A 37 2.23 -5.15 7.75
N MET A 38 3.29 -4.53 7.23
CA MET A 38 4.30 -5.23 6.43
C MET A 38 5.03 -6.31 7.24
N GLU A 39 5.38 -6.01 8.49
CA GLU A 39 6.03 -6.95 9.40
C GLU A 39 5.14 -8.17 9.67
N GLU A 40 3.87 -7.93 10.04
CA GLU A 40 2.92 -9.00 10.36
C GLU A 40 2.60 -9.88 9.15
N ILE A 41 2.40 -9.29 7.97
CA ILE A 41 2.21 -10.07 6.73
C ILE A 41 3.46 -10.89 6.40
N SER A 42 4.64 -10.33 6.62
CA SER A 42 5.91 -10.99 6.28
C SER A 42 6.17 -12.23 7.13
N LYS A 43 5.70 -12.27 8.38
CA LYS A 43 5.78 -13.45 9.26
C LYS A 43 5.06 -14.66 8.68
N ALA A 44 3.96 -14.44 7.96
CA ALA A 44 3.18 -15.51 7.33
C ALA A 44 3.58 -15.77 5.88
N TYR A 45 3.70 -14.72 5.05
CA TYR A 45 4.01 -14.84 3.63
C TYR A 45 4.66 -13.59 3.03
N CYS A 46 6.00 -13.55 3.05
CA CYS A 46 6.80 -12.41 2.60
C CYS A 46 6.55 -11.96 1.15
N SER A 47 6.14 -12.86 0.25
CA SER A 47 5.88 -12.50 -1.14
C SER A 47 4.72 -11.51 -1.29
N ILE A 48 3.72 -11.55 -0.39
CA ILE A 48 2.61 -10.59 -0.39
C ILE A 48 3.07 -9.22 0.08
N ALA A 49 3.87 -9.17 1.14
CA ALA A 49 4.51 -7.94 1.59
C ALA A 49 5.38 -7.35 0.46
N GLY A 50 6.20 -8.15 -0.22
CA GLY A 50 6.97 -7.68 -1.38
C GLY A 50 6.10 -7.05 -2.47
N HIS A 51 4.94 -7.63 -2.77
CA HIS A 51 4.01 -7.10 -3.76
C HIS A 51 3.39 -5.74 -3.35
N ILE A 52 2.97 -5.61 -2.09
CA ILE A 52 2.46 -4.33 -1.56
C ILE A 52 3.56 -3.26 -1.57
N SER A 53 4.79 -3.62 -1.15
CA SER A 53 5.94 -2.72 -1.14
C SER A 53 6.31 -2.22 -2.54
N ALA A 54 6.24 -3.08 -3.57
CA ALA A 54 6.52 -2.68 -4.95
C ALA A 54 5.51 -1.64 -5.47
N ASN A 55 4.22 -1.83 -5.20
CA ASN A 55 3.21 -0.79 -5.49
C ASN A 55 3.52 0.52 -4.76
N ASN A 56 3.97 0.39 -3.51
CA ASN A 56 4.26 1.53 -2.66
C ASN A 56 5.39 2.41 -3.18
N LEU A 57 6.37 1.83 -3.87
CA LEU A 57 7.46 2.59 -4.50
C LEU A 57 6.92 3.56 -5.57
N CYS A 58 6.01 3.08 -6.42
CA CYS A 58 5.39 3.89 -7.47
C CYS A 58 4.44 4.95 -6.87
N ALA A 59 3.49 4.53 -6.03
CA ALA A 59 2.53 5.43 -5.41
C ALA A 59 3.21 6.47 -4.51
N GLY A 60 4.28 6.08 -3.82
CA GLY A 60 5.07 6.93 -2.94
C GLY A 60 5.78 8.03 -3.72
N THR A 61 6.29 7.70 -4.91
CA THR A 61 6.90 8.68 -5.82
C THR A 61 5.88 9.74 -6.24
N ILE A 62 4.67 9.34 -6.63
CA ILE A 62 3.60 10.29 -6.99
C ILE A 62 3.16 11.11 -5.77
N ASN A 63 2.96 10.47 -4.61
CA ASN A 63 2.53 11.16 -3.40
C ASN A 63 3.56 12.18 -2.90
N HIS A 64 4.85 11.92 -3.09
CA HIS A 64 5.90 12.83 -2.66
C HIS A 64 6.16 13.93 -3.69
N PHE A 65 6.41 13.56 -4.96
CA PHE A 65 6.90 14.49 -5.99
C PHE A 65 5.84 14.95 -6.99
N GLY A 66 4.67 14.32 -7.03
CA GLY A 66 3.61 14.64 -7.99
C GLY A 66 2.92 15.98 -7.71
N THR A 67 2.28 16.52 -8.74
CA THR A 67 1.37 17.66 -8.62
C THR A 67 0.08 17.26 -7.89
N LEU A 68 -0.72 18.25 -7.47
CA LEU A 68 -2.02 17.97 -6.86
C LEU A 68 -2.95 17.20 -7.81
N GLU A 69 -2.87 17.47 -9.11
CA GLU A 69 -3.65 16.77 -10.14
C GLU A 69 -3.21 15.31 -10.27
N GLN A 70 -1.90 15.04 -10.27
CA GLN A 70 -1.36 13.67 -10.37
C GLN A 70 -1.72 12.82 -9.14
N LYS A 71 -1.79 13.42 -7.95
CA LYS A 71 -2.19 12.71 -6.71
C LYS A 71 -3.68 12.37 -6.66
N LYS A 72 -4.52 13.02 -7.48
CA LYS A 72 -5.98 12.83 -7.50
C LYS A 72 -6.46 11.86 -8.59
N LYS A 73 -5.60 11.50 -9.55
CA LYS A 73 -5.88 10.53 -10.61
C LYS A 73 -5.57 9.11 -10.13
#